data_AF-A0A519QKH2-F1
#
_entry.id   AF-A0A519QKH2-F1
#
_cell.length_a   1.000
_cell.length_b   1.000
_cell.length_c   1.000
_cell.angle_alpha   90.00
_cell.angle_beta   90.00
_cell.angle_gamma   90.00
#
_symmetry.space_group_name_H-M   'P 1'
#
loop_
_entity.id
_entity.type
_entity.pdbx_description
1 polymer ?
#
loop_
_entity_poly.entity_id
_entity_poly.type
_entity_poly.pdbx_seq_one_letter_code
_entity_poly.pdbx_strand_id
1 'polypeptide(L)'
;MGYIDPSTFEKPKKEIKKDKENIYIIDTNVFVDCPDIISRIDRKYQVVLSAKVIDELDYLKVSLSEDQKRNVQRALKQINDNIDKRGIKMDTADLTVLPNDFNKRSPDNFILSVALKYKTENPIILTSDNG
;
A
#
# COMPACT_ATOMS: atom_id res chain seq x y z
N MET A 1 -23.65 -24.07 -22.33
CA MET A 1 -22.47 -24.03 -21.45
C MET A 1 -21.59 -22.89 -21.94
N GLY A 2 -21.65 -21.73 -21.29
CA GLY A 2 -20.84 -20.57 -21.66
C GLY A 2 -19.46 -20.68 -21.03
N TYR A 3 -18.41 -20.74 -21.85
CA TYR A 3 -17.04 -20.67 -21.38
C TYR A 3 -16.75 -19.22 -21.02
N ILE A 4 -16.54 -18.94 -19.74
CA ILE A 4 -16.05 -17.63 -19.30
C ILE A 4 -14.53 -17.74 -19.31
N ASP A 5 -13.87 -16.89 -20.11
CA ASP A 5 -12.42 -16.83 -20.20
C ASP A 5 -11.84 -16.08 -18.98
N PRO A 6 -11.08 -16.76 -18.09
CA PRO A 6 -10.47 -16.13 -16.92
C PRO A 6 -9.50 -14.99 -17.26
N SER A 7 -8.96 -14.98 -18.49
CA SER A 7 -8.06 -13.94 -19.01
C SER A 7 -8.72 -12.56 -19.04
N THR A 8 -10.05 -12.50 -19.10
CA THR A 8 -10.81 -11.23 -19.04
C THR A 8 -10.84 -10.58 -17.66
N PHE A 9 -10.44 -11.32 -16.62
CA PHE A 9 -10.34 -10.84 -15.24
C PHE A 9 -8.90 -10.60 -14.80
N GLU A 10 -7.91 -10.90 -15.64
CA GLU A 10 -6.52 -10.50 -15.39
C GLU A 10 -6.44 -8.98 -15.47
N LYS A 11 -6.47 -8.32 -14.30
CA LYS A 11 -6.22 -6.88 -14.21
C LYS A 11 -4.79 -6.64 -14.70
N PRO A 12 -4.55 -5.82 -15.75
CA PRO A 12 -3.21 -5.48 -16.16
C PRO A 12 -2.49 -4.86 -14.96
N LYS A 13 -1.29 -5.37 -14.64
CA LYS A 13 -0.43 -4.78 -13.61
C LYS A 13 -0.29 -3.30 -13.93
N LYS A 14 -0.60 -2.44 -12.96
CA LYS A 14 -0.62 -0.99 -13.22
C LYS A 14 0.81 -0.55 -13.57
N GLU A 15 1.02 -0.16 -14.82
CA GLU A 15 2.34 0.13 -15.35
C GLU A 15 2.78 1.56 -15.06
N ILE A 16 4.09 1.78 -15.17
CA ILE A 16 4.71 3.11 -15.07
C ILE A 16 4.25 3.97 -16.25
N LYS A 17 3.73 5.16 -15.96
CA LYS A 17 3.34 6.16 -16.96
C LYS A 17 4.41 7.23 -17.09
N LYS A 18 4.88 7.49 -18.31
CA LYS A 18 5.97 8.45 -18.56
C LYS A 18 5.52 9.91 -18.46
N ASP A 19 4.23 10.15 -18.63
CA ASP A 19 3.56 11.44 -18.65
C ASP A 19 2.98 11.86 -17.29
N LYS A 20 3.13 11.03 -16.25
CA LYS A 20 2.57 11.26 -14.91
C LYS A 20 3.57 10.99 -13.81
N GLU A 21 3.31 11.55 -12.63
CA GLU A 21 4.03 11.13 -11.43
C GLU A 21 3.59 9.71 -11.04
N ASN A 22 4.56 8.81 -10.89
CA ASN A 22 4.31 7.42 -10.48
C ASN A 22 4.48 7.33 -8.97
N ILE A 23 3.36 7.12 -8.28
CA ILE A 23 3.27 7.22 -6.82
C ILE A 23 2.95 5.84 -6.27
N TYR A 24 3.88 5.24 -5.53
CA TYR A 24 3.68 3.94 -4.92
C TYR A 24 3.00 4.09 -3.56
N ILE A 25 1.87 3.41 -3.41
CA ILE A 25 1.06 3.42 -2.19
C ILE A 25 1.11 2.01 -1.63
N ILE A 26 1.72 1.85 -0.46
CA ILE A 26 2.03 0.53 0.08
C ILE A 26 1.02 0.18 1.17
N ASP A 27 0.44 -1.00 1.05
CA ASP A 27 -0.41 -1.62 2.06
C ASP A 27 0.41 -2.10 3.24
N THR A 28 -0.18 -2.02 4.43
CA THR A 28 0.46 -2.44 5.67
C THR A 28 0.83 -3.92 5.63
N ASN A 29 -0.02 -4.77 5.04
CA ASN A 29 0.22 -6.22 4.96
C ASN A 29 1.47 -6.58 4.13
N VAL A 30 1.84 -5.76 3.14
CA VAL A 30 3.05 -6.00 2.33
C VAL A 30 4.31 -5.99 3.18
N PHE A 31 4.34 -5.23 4.28
CA PHE A 31 5.50 -5.17 5.17
C PHE A 31 5.70 -6.44 5.99
N VAL A 32 4.67 -7.27 6.15
CA VAL A 32 4.76 -8.58 6.82
C VAL A 32 5.55 -9.56 5.95
N ASP A 33 5.32 -9.52 4.63
CA ASP A 33 5.95 -10.43 3.67
C ASP A 33 7.25 -9.87 3.07
N CYS A 34 7.31 -8.56 2.85
CA CYS A 34 8.42 -7.85 2.23
C CYS A 34 8.79 -6.60 3.06
N PRO A 35 9.48 -6.76 4.20
CA PRO A 35 9.78 -5.65 5.12
C PRO A 35 10.73 -4.60 4.54
N ASP A 36 11.41 -4.91 3.45
CA ASP A 36 12.34 -4.06 2.72
C ASP A 36 11.73 -3.43 1.44
N ILE A 37 10.41 -3.53 1.26
CA ILE A 37 9.71 -3.08 0.04
C ILE A 37 10.02 -1.64 -0.36
N ILE A 38 10.14 -0.73 0.62
CA ILE A 38 10.51 0.67 0.37
C ILE A 38 11.84 0.72 -0.37
N SER A 39 12.86 0.00 0.11
CA SER A 39 14.20 0.01 -0.48
C SER A 39 14.24 -0.56 -1.91
N ARG A 40 13.24 -1.37 -2.30
CA ARG A 40 13.14 -1.98 -3.64
C ARG A 40 12.54 -1.04 -4.67
N ILE A 41 11.83 0.00 -4.25
CA ILE A 41 11.26 1.00 -5.15
C ILE A 41 12.35 2.02 -5.48
N ASP A 42 12.60 2.24 -6.78
CA ASP A 42 13.54 3.24 -7.28
C ASP A 42 13.28 4.62 -6.64
N ARG A 43 14.35 5.30 -6.22
CA ARG A 43 14.28 6.58 -5.50
C ARG A 43 13.62 7.70 -6.30
N LYS A 44 13.57 7.61 -7.63
CA LYS A 44 12.87 8.58 -8.47
C LYS A 44 11.35 8.54 -8.32
N TYR A 45 10.80 7.47 -7.74
CA TYR A 45 9.36 7.33 -7.51
C TYR A 45 8.98 7.70 -6.08
N GLN A 46 7.91 8.48 -5.96
CA GLN A 46 7.31 8.86 -4.68
C GLN A 46 6.73 7.62 -4.00
N VAL A 47 6.94 7.52 -2.70
CA VAL A 47 6.29 6.53 -1.83
C VAL A 47 5.37 7.24 -0.86
N VAL A 48 4.15 6.74 -0.75
CA VAL A 48 3.12 7.20 0.18
C VAL A 48 2.69 6.02 1.04
N LEU A 49 2.59 6.24 2.34
CA LEU A 49 2.05 5.30 3.30
C LEU A 49 0.83 5.92 3.99
N SER A 50 -0.09 5.08 4.46
CA SER A 50 -1.16 5.52 5.36
C SER A 50 -0.55 6.02 6.67
N ALA A 51 -1.05 7.13 7.22
CA ALA A 51 -0.61 7.63 8.52
C ALA A 51 -0.81 6.61 9.66
N LYS A 52 -1.67 5.60 9.47
CA LYS A 52 -1.92 4.51 10.43
C LYS A 52 -0.96 3.32 10.30
N VAL A 53 -0.08 3.31 9.29
CA VAL A 53 0.79 2.15 9.00
C VAL A 53 1.63 1.73 10.22
N ILE A 54 2.07 2.71 11.02
CA ILE A 54 2.89 2.45 12.22
C ILE A 54 2.05 1.74 13.29
N ASP A 55 0.86 2.26 13.59
CA ASP A 55 -0.05 1.68 14.58
C ASP A 55 -0.52 0.27 14.18
N GLU A 56 -0.82 0.07 12.90
CA GLU A 56 -1.24 -1.23 12.36
C GLU A 56 -0.11 -2.27 12.44
N LEU A 57 1.13 -1.89 12.11
CA LEU A 57 2.30 -2.76 12.27
C LEU A 57 2.57 -3.09 13.73
N ASP A 58 2.44 -2.12 14.65
CA ASP A 58 2.61 -2.38 16.08
C ASP A 58 1.55 -3.34 16.63
N TYR A 59 0.30 -3.23 16.16
CA TYR A 59 -0.76 -4.19 16.49
C TYR A 59 -0.46 -5.60 15.96
N LEU A 60 0.04 -5.73 14.73
CA LEU A 60 0.36 -7.02 14.13
C LEU A 60 1.48 -7.77 14.88
N LYS A 61 2.40 -7.08 15.56
CA LYS A 61 3.47 -7.74 16.34
C LYS A 61 2.96 -8.69 17.41
N VAL A 62 1.76 -8.45 17.97
CA VAL A 62 1.25 -9.29 19.07
C VAL A 62 0.55 -10.56 18.59
N SER A 63 0.12 -10.60 17.33
CA SER A 63 -0.71 -11.68 16.78
C SER A 63 0.00 -12.61 15.79
N LEU A 64 1.24 -12.30 15.40
CA LEU A 64 1.99 -13.00 14.35
C LEU A 64 2.97 -14.07 14.86
N SER A 65 3.48 -14.91 13.96
CA SER A 65 4.59 -15.84 14.24
C SER A 65 5.93 -15.10 14.46
N GLU A 66 6.93 -15.75 15.05
CA GLU A 66 8.23 -15.13 15.35
C GLU A 66 8.94 -14.57 14.10
N ASP A 67 8.87 -15.28 12.97
CA ASP A 67 9.46 -14.81 11.71
C ASP A 67 8.75 -13.55 11.17
N GLN A 68 7.42 -13.54 11.23
CA GLN A 68 6.62 -12.40 10.81
C GLN A 68 6.81 -11.20 11.75
N LYS A 69 6.94 -11.42 13.07
CA LYS A 69 7.31 -10.36 14.04
C LYS A 69 8.65 -9.72 13.68
N ARG A 70 9.65 -10.54 13.31
CA ARG A 70 10.96 -10.05 12.87
C ARG A 70 10.84 -9.20 11.60
N ASN A 71 9.98 -9.58 10.65
CA ASN A 71 9.72 -8.78 9.47
C ASN A 71 9.08 -7.43 9.82
N VAL A 72 8.03 -7.44 10.66
CA VAL A 72 7.37 -6.21 11.11
C VAL A 72 8.33 -5.27 11.83
N GLN A 73 9.20 -5.79 12.71
CA GLN A 73 10.23 -4.99 13.37
C GLN A 73 11.22 -4.37 12.36
N ARG A 74 11.63 -5.13 11.34
CA ARG A 74 12.50 -4.62 10.26
C ARG A 74 11.79 -3.56 9.43
N ALA A 75 10.52 -3.75 9.12
CA ALA A 75 9.71 -2.80 8.36
C ALA A 75 9.60 -1.46 9.10
N LEU A 76 9.26 -1.46 10.38
CA LEU A 76 9.18 -0.24 11.19
C LEU A 76 10.52 0.50 11.24
N LYS A 77 11.63 -0.23 11.40
CA LYS A 77 12.96 0.37 11.33
C LYS A 77 13.20 1.01 9.96
N GLN A 78 12.88 0.32 8.87
CA GLN A 78 13.05 0.86 7.52
C GLN A 78 12.18 2.10 7.28
N ILE A 79 10.92 2.09 7.73
CA ILE A 79 10.02 3.24 7.62
C ILE A 79 10.65 4.44 8.33
N ASN A 80 11.01 4.30 9.60
CA ASN A 80 11.61 5.38 10.39
C ASN A 80 12.93 5.88 9.78
N ASP A 81 13.79 4.99 9.31
CA ASP A 81 15.07 5.36 8.70
C ASP A 81 14.91 6.11 7.37
N ASN A 82 13.81 5.88 6.65
CA ASN A 82 13.60 6.43 5.30
C ASN A 82 12.58 7.56 5.23
N ILE A 83 11.77 7.81 6.27
CA ILE A 83 10.76 8.89 6.29
C ILE A 83 11.39 10.21 5.82
N ASP A 84 12.42 10.67 6.51
CA ASP A 84 13.05 11.94 6.19
C ASP A 84 14.04 11.81 5.02
N LYS A 85 14.83 10.73 5.00
CA LYS A 85 15.93 10.57 4.03
C LYS A 85 15.44 10.41 2.59
N ARG A 86 14.29 9.78 2.40
CA ARG A 86 13.67 9.57 1.08
C ARG A 86 12.51 10.53 0.83
N GLY A 87 11.95 11.17 1.85
CA GLY A 87 10.74 11.96 1.73
C GLY A 87 9.50 11.08 1.53
N ILE A 88 9.37 10.03 2.36
CA ILE A 88 8.14 9.21 2.37
C ILE A 88 7.00 10.09 2.90
N LYS A 89 5.90 10.15 2.15
CA LYS A 89 4.71 10.89 2.57
C LYS A 89 3.82 10.00 3.42
N MET A 90 3.39 10.52 4.57
CA MET A 90 2.39 9.89 5.44
C MET A 90 1.06 10.60 5.24
N ASP A 91 0.09 9.91 4.64
CA ASP A 91 -1.23 10.49 4.36
C ASP A 91 -2.33 9.85 5.19
N THR A 92 -3.17 10.68 5.78
CA THR A 92 -4.39 10.21 6.44
C THR A 92 -5.40 9.79 5.40
N ALA A 93 -5.93 8.58 5.51
CA ALA A 93 -7.07 8.14 4.71
C ALA A 93 -8.25 9.13 4.86
N ASP A 94 -8.84 9.53 3.74
CA ASP A 94 -10.06 10.33 3.73
C ASP A 94 -11.23 9.48 3.24
N LEU A 95 -11.98 8.91 4.18
CA LEU A 95 -13.09 8.03 3.86
C LEU A 95 -14.28 8.78 3.21
N THR A 96 -14.25 10.12 3.16
CA THR A 96 -15.24 10.93 2.43
C THR A 96 -15.04 10.90 0.92
N VAL A 97 -13.84 10.55 0.44
CA VAL A 97 -13.57 10.43 -1.00
C VAL A 97 -14.02 9.09 -1.59
N LEU A 98 -14.48 8.16 -0.74
CA LEU A 98 -15.02 6.87 -1.18
C LEU A 98 -16.49 7.02 -1.60
N PRO A 99 -16.94 6.34 -2.68
CA PRO A 99 -18.35 6.28 -3.06
C PRO A 99 -19.21 5.80 -1.89
N ASN A 100 -20.46 6.27 -1.80
CA ASN A 100 -21.35 5.93 -0.69
C ASN A 100 -21.66 4.43 -0.56
N ASP A 101 -21.44 3.67 -1.64
CA ASP A 101 -21.65 2.21 -1.68
C ASP A 101 -20.47 1.41 -1.12
N PHE A 102 -19.35 2.06 -0.75
CA PHE A 102 -18.19 1.39 -0.14
C PHE A 102 -18.35 1.28 1.39
N ASN A 103 -18.04 0.10 1.93
CA ASN A 103 -18.09 -0.15 3.37
C ASN A 103 -16.99 0.63 4.12
N LYS A 104 -17.30 1.84 4.60
CA LYS A 104 -16.37 2.76 5.29
C LYS A 104 -15.67 2.18 6.55
N ARG A 105 -15.95 0.93 6.95
CA ARG A 105 -15.31 0.23 8.07
C ARG A 105 -14.26 -0.82 7.67
N SER A 106 -14.04 -1.13 6.39
CA SER A 106 -12.99 -2.10 6.00
C SER A 106 -11.58 -1.47 6.00
N PRO A 107 -10.55 -2.12 6.56
CA PRO A 107 -9.14 -1.72 6.41
C PRO A 107 -8.72 -1.50 4.95
N ASP A 108 -9.24 -2.31 4.02
CA ASP A 108 -8.96 -2.25 2.58
C ASP A 108 -9.37 -0.91 1.95
N ASN A 109 -10.31 -0.21 2.59
CA ASN A 109 -10.78 1.09 2.12
C ASN A 109 -9.84 2.23 2.52
N PHE A 110 -8.92 2.00 3.46
CA PHE A 110 -7.91 3.00 3.82
C PHE A 110 -6.91 3.19 2.67
N ILE A 111 -6.31 2.11 2.15
CA ILE A 111 -5.35 2.22 1.05
C ILE A 111 -5.99 2.76 -0.23
N LEU A 112 -7.23 2.35 -0.52
CA LEU A 112 -8.00 2.88 -1.64
C LEU A 112 -8.27 4.38 -1.48
N SER A 113 -8.64 4.84 -0.29
CA SER A 113 -8.87 6.27 -0.05
C SER A 113 -7.60 7.11 -0.24
N VAL A 114 -6.43 6.60 0.17
CA VAL A 114 -5.13 7.26 -0.07
C VAL A 114 -4.86 7.30 -1.58
N ALA A 115 -5.09 6.20 -2.30
CA ALA A 115 -4.93 6.16 -3.75
C ALA A 115 -5.84 7.11 -4.51
N LEU A 116 -7.07 7.29 -4.05
CA LEU A 116 -8.03 8.22 -4.66
C LEU A 116 -7.59 9.69 -4.53
N LYS A 117 -6.81 10.06 -3.51
CA LYS A 117 -6.22 11.41 -3.41
C LYS A 117 -5.28 11.72 -4.57
N TYR A 118 -4.62 10.70 -5.11
CA TYR A 118 -3.64 10.82 -6.18
C TYR A 118 -4.20 10.43 -7.56
N LYS A 119 -5.53 10.36 -7.72
CA LYS A 119 -6.17 9.89 -8.97
C LYS A 119 -5.83 10.72 -10.21
N THR A 120 -5.38 11.96 -10.05
CA THR A 120 -4.93 12.82 -11.15
C THR A 120 -3.57 12.37 -11.72
N GLU A 121 -2.75 11.73 -10.89
CA GLU A 121 -1.44 11.17 -11.24
C GLU A 121 -1.52 9.68 -11.64
N ASN A 122 -0.45 8.91 -11.43
CA ASN A 122 -0.44 7.45 -11.57
C ASN A 122 -0.17 6.75 -10.21
N PRO A 123 -1.20 6.58 -9.36
CA PRO A 123 -1.03 5.87 -8.09
C PRO A 123 -0.94 4.36 -8.35
N ILE A 124 0.13 3.72 -7.92
CA ILE A 124 0.38 2.27 -8.00
C ILE A 124 0.22 1.69 -6.60
N ILE A 125 -0.83 0.92 -6.41
CA ILE A 125 -1.10 0.26 -5.13
C ILE A 125 -0.27 -1.03 -5.07
N LEU A 126 0.51 -1.19 -4.00
CA LEU A 126 1.15 -2.44 -3.65
C LEU A 126 0.38 -3.04 -2.48
N THR A 127 -0.36 -4.12 -2.75
CA THR A 127 -1.03 -4.92 -1.73
C THR A 127 -0.66 -6.39 -1.90
N SER A 128 -0.61 -7.13 -0.80
CA SER A 128 -0.49 -8.59 -0.78
C SER A 128 -1.84 -9.28 -0.59
N ASP A 129 -2.94 -8.50 -0.50
CA ASP A 129 -4.29 -9.01 -0.45
C ASP A 129 -4.79 -9.36 -1.86
N ASN A 130 -5.42 -10.53 -1.98
CA ASN A 130 -6.01 -11.06 -3.21
C ASN A 130 -7.55 -10.94 -3.23
N GLY A 131 -8.13 -10.18 -2.29
CA GLY A 131 -9.58 -9.98 -2.12
C GLY A 131 -10.34 -9.46 -3.34
#